data_AF-A0A7R7CJV5-F1
#
_entry.id   AF-A0A7R7CJV5-F1
#
_cell.length_a   1.000
_cell.length_b   1.000
_cell.length_c   1.000
_cell.angle_alpha   90.00
_cell.angle_beta   90.00
_cell.angle_gamma   90.00
#
_symmetry.space_group_name_H-M   'P 1'
#
loop_
_entity.id
_entity.type
_entity.pdbx_description
1 polymer ?
#
loop_
_entity_poly.entity_id
_entity_poly.type
_entity_poly.pdbx_seq_one_letter_code
_entity_poly.pdbx_strand_id
1 'polypeptide(L)' 'MLDGTYFGCEPFEGADEHGGLAMQFAWWSQPLQAALEAAGLAITALREPIPDPVKGDRLDRWAHLPLSLWFNARILA' A
#
# COMPACT_ATOMS: atom_id res chain seq x y z
N MET A 1 8.44 -3.18 -9.43
CA MET A 1 7.77 -1.91 -9.09
C MET A 1 6.29 -2.19 -9.12
N LEU A 2 5.53 -1.74 -8.12
CA LEU A 2 4.08 -1.71 -8.20
C LEU A 2 3.71 -0.62 -9.21
N ASP A 3 2.97 -0.98 -10.26
CA ASP A 3 2.42 -0.03 -11.21
C ASP A 3 1.13 0.55 -10.58
N GLY A 4 1.20 1.80 -10.11
CA GLY A 4 0.09 2.47 -9.46
C GLY A 4 0.51 3.76 -8.77
N THR A 5 -0.46 4.59 -8.41
CA THR A 5 -0.21 5.82 -7.63
C THR A 5 -0.86 5.71 -6.26
N TYR A 6 -0.22 6.24 -5.22
CA TYR A 6 -0.81 6.33 -3.87
C TYR A 6 -2.10 7.17 -3.80
N PHE A 7 -2.41 7.87 -4.89
CA PHE A 7 -3.47 8.84 -5.00
C PHE A 7 -4.61 8.38 -5.93
N GLY A 8 -4.48 7.20 -6.55
CA GLY A 8 -5.49 6.64 -7.44
C GLY A 8 -6.64 6.02 -6.67
N CYS A 9 -7.88 6.28 -7.12
CA CYS A 9 -9.04 5.49 -6.75
C CYS A 9 -9.38 4.61 -7.94
N GLU A 10 -8.90 3.37 -7.93
CA GLU A 10 -8.99 2.47 -9.07
C GLU A 10 -9.73 1.18 -8.71
N PRO A 11 -10.62 0.68 -9.59
CA PRO A 11 -11.20 -0.64 -9.43
C PRO A 11 -10.09 -1.68 -9.53
N PHE A 12 -10.06 -2.61 -8.58
CA PHE A 12 -9.11 -3.70 -8.55
C PHE A 12 -9.86 -5.02 -8.62
N GLU A 13 -9.56 -5.79 -9.65
CA GLU A 13 -10.03 -7.15 -9.83
C GLU A 13 -8.85 -8.10 -9.70
N GLY A 14 -9.03 -9.17 -8.93
CA GLY A 14 -7.98 -10.15 -8.68
C GLY A 14 -8.56 -11.54 -8.51
N ALA A 15 -7.75 -12.55 -8.83
CA ALA A 15 -8.06 -13.94 -8.49
C ALA A 15 -6.93 -14.47 -7.62
N ASP A 16 -7.27 -15.11 -6.51
CA ASP A 16 -6.30 -15.83 -5.68
C ASP A 16 -6.64 -17.32 -5.69
N GLU A 17 -5.61 -18.15 -5.90
CA GLU A 17 -5.72 -19.61 -5.90
C GLU A 17 -4.96 -20.19 -4.71
N HIS A 18 -5.67 -20.89 -3.83
CA HIS A 18 -5.08 -21.58 -2.69
C HIS A 18 -5.70 -22.95 -2.49
N GLY A 19 -4.87 -24.00 -2.52
CA GLY A 19 -5.32 -25.38 -2.27
C GLY A 19 -6.29 -25.93 -3.34
N GLY A 20 -6.20 -25.46 -4.59
CA GLY A 20 -7.09 -25.91 -5.69
C GLY A 20 -8.45 -25.22 -5.72
N LEU A 21 -8.64 -24.18 -4.91
CA LEU A 21 -9.81 -23.30 -4.94
C LEU A 21 -9.38 -21.92 -5.45
N ALA A 22 -10.15 -21.40 -6.41
CA ALA A 22 -9.97 -20.05 -6.94
C ALA A 22 -11.07 -19.13 -6.40
N MET A 23 -10.68 -18.01 -5.80
CA MET A 23 -11.61 -16.95 -5.42
C MET A 23 -11.39 -15.74 -6.33
N GLN A 24 -12.48 -15.23 -6.90
CA GLN A 24 -12.47 -13.96 -7.59
C GLN A 24 -12.89 -12.83 -6.67
N PHE A 25 -12.17 -11.73 -6.78
CA PHE A 25 -12.32 -10.54 -5.98
C PHE A 25 -12.57 -9.35 -6.89
N ALA A 26 -13.58 -8.55 -6.55
CA ALA A 26 -13.80 -7.23 -7.11
C ALA A 26 -13.87 -6.24 -5.95
N TRP A 27 -12.88 -5.35 -5.86
CA TRP A 27 -12.77 -4.36 -4.80
C TRP A 27 -12.52 -2.98 -5.39
N TRP A 28 -12.71 -1.98 -4.54
CA TRP A 28 -12.31 -0.61 -4.81
C TRP A 28 -11.09 -0.29 -3.98
N SER A 29 -10.00 0.12 -4.63
CA SER A 29 -8.91 0.79 -3.92
C SER A 29 -9.33 2.25 -3.68
N GLN A 30 -9.20 2.71 -2.44
CA GLN A 30 -9.35 4.12 -2.11
C GLN A 30 -7.98 4.68 -1.73
N PRO A 31 -7.61 5.87 -2.24
CA PRO A 31 -6.32 6.44 -1.92
C PRO A 31 -6.28 6.89 -0.46
N LEU A 32 -5.15 6.62 0.20
CA LEU A 32 -4.93 6.99 1.60
C LEU A 32 -5.15 8.49 1.85
N GLN A 33 -4.78 9.33 0.87
CA GLN A 33 -4.99 10.77 0.94
C GLN A 33 -6.48 11.12 1.11
N ALA A 34 -7.38 10.52 0.35
CA ALA A 34 -8.80 10.84 0.41
C ALA A 34 -9.40 10.50 1.79
N ALA A 35 -8.99 9.37 2.37
CA ALA A 35 -9.43 8.98 3.71
C ALA A 35 -8.94 9.95 4.80
N LEU A 36 -7.69 10.42 4.69
CA LEU A 36 -7.11 11.40 5.62
C LEU A 36 -7.73 12.79 5.46
N GLU A 37 -7.96 13.25 4.23
CA GLU A 37 -8.60 14.54 3.96
C GLU A 37 -10.04 14.56 4.48
N ALA A 38 -10.79 13.47 4.31
CA ALA A 38 -12.12 13.33 4.91
C ALA A 38 -12.10 13.40 6.44
N ALA A 39 -10.99 13.03 7.07
CA ALA A 39 -10.75 13.16 8.50
C ALA A 39 -10.15 14.53 8.90
N GLY A 40 -10.01 15.47 7.97
CA GLY A 40 -9.44 16.80 8.23
C GLY A 40 -7.92 16.79 8.35
N LEU A 41 -7.23 15.85 7.69
CA LEU A 41 -5.77 15.73 7.71
C LEU A 41 -5.21 15.83 6.29
N ALA A 42 -4.11 16.58 6.14
CA ALA A 42 -3.33 16.62 4.89
C ALA A 42 -1.98 15.94 5.08
N ILE A 43 -1.64 15.03 4.18
CA ILE A 43 -0.31 14.43 4.10
C ILE A 43 0.70 15.51 3.68
N THR A 44 1.79 15.66 4.43
CA THR A 44 2.85 16.64 4.16
C THR A 44 4.17 16.00 3.75
N ALA A 45 4.37 14.73 4.09
CA ALA A 45 5.51 13.94 3.66
C ALA A 45 5.13 12.46 3.59
N LEU A 46 5.72 11.75 2.65
CA LEU A 46 5.58 10.31 2.46
C LEU A 46 6.96 9.68 2.36
N ARG A 47 7.16 8.53 3.03
CA ARG A 47 8.41 7.77 2.98
C ARG A 47 8.12 6.29 3.04
N GLU A 48 8.76 5.54 2.15
CA GLU A 48 8.83 4.09 2.20
C GLU A 48 10.17 3.70 2.88
N PRO A 49 10.17 3.26 4.16
CA PRO A 49 11.39 2.78 4.78
C PRO A 49 11.88 1.52 4.08
N ILE A 50 13.18 1.51 3.75
CA ILE A 50 13.88 0.32 3.26
C ILE A 50 14.24 -0.51 4.51
N PRO A 51 13.80 -1.78 4.61
CA PRO A 51 14.20 -2.64 5.72
C PRO A 51 15.71 -2.77 5.78
N ASP A 52 16.27 -2.82 6.99
CA ASP A 52 17.68 -3.17 7.15
C ASP A 52 17.94 -4.57 6.55
N PRO A 53 19.11 -4.79 5.94
CA PRO A 53 19.45 -6.11 5.40
C PRO A 53 19.52 -7.14 6.53
N VAL A 54 18.46 -7.95 6.66
CA VAL A 54 18.39 -9.04 7.63
C VAL A 54 19.21 -10.21 7.06
N LYS A 55 20.12 -10.78 7.85
CA LYS A 55 20.82 -12.01 7.45
C LYS A 55 19.84 -13.18 7.37
N GLY A 56 19.41 -13.52 6.16
CA GLY A 56 18.62 -14.72 5.87
C GLY A 56 17.72 -14.56 4.64
N ASP A 57 17.83 -15.54 3.74
CA ASP A 57 17.19 -15.65 2.41
C ASP A 57 15.65 -15.44 2.38
N ARG A 58 15.00 -15.49 3.55
CA ARG A 58 13.54 -15.54 3.69
C ARG A 58 12.85 -14.19 3.46
N LEU A 59 13.55 -13.08 3.70
CA LEU A 59 13.02 -11.72 3.53
C LEU A 59 13.45 -11.06 2.21
N ASP A 60 14.48 -11.59 1.54
CA ASP A 60 15.00 -11.05 0.29
C ASP A 60 13.93 -11.01 -0.82
N ARG A 61 13.03 -12.01 -0.84
CA ARG A 61 11.89 -12.03 -1.78
C ARG A 61 10.93 -10.86 -1.59
N TRP A 62 10.91 -10.23 -0.43
CA TRP A 62 10.01 -9.13 -0.09
C TRP A 62 10.68 -7.76 -0.15
N ALA A 63 12.01 -7.72 -0.31
CA ALA A 63 12.80 -6.48 -0.33
C ALA A 63 12.47 -5.55 -1.52
N HIS A 64 11.82 -6.06 -2.56
CA HIS A 64 11.41 -5.29 -3.74
C HIS A 64 10.04 -4.60 -3.59
N LEU A 65 9.33 -4.83 -2.48
CA LEU A 65 8.05 -4.21 -2.17
C LEU A 65 8.18 -3.36 -0.90
N PRO A 66 7.63 -2.12 -0.88
CA PRO A 66 7.59 -1.34 0.34
C PRO A 66 6.64 -2.02 1.34
N LEU A 67 7.21 -2.64 2.38
CA LEU A 67 6.47 -3.37 3.42
C LEU A 67 5.80 -2.45 4.44
N SER A 68 6.15 -1.18 4.42
CA SER A 68 5.62 -0.18 5.34
C SER A 68 5.58 1.18 4.65
N LEU A 69 4.61 2.01 5.05
CA LEU A 69 4.44 3.37 4.56
C LEU A 69 4.45 4.31 5.77
N TRP A 70 5.38 5.24 5.79
CA TRP A 70 5.45 6.28 6.81
C TRP A 70 4.97 7.60 6.21
N PHE A 71 4.17 8.35 6.96
CA PHE A 71 3.71 9.66 6.53
C PHE A 71 3.64 10.64 7.71
N ASN A 72 3.83 11.92 7.39
CA ASN A 72 3.49 13.01 8.29
C ASN A 72 2.17 13.61 7.81
N ALA A 73 1.31 13.99 8.76
CA ALA A 73 0.06 14.67 8.47
C ALA A 73 -0.08 15.93 9.31
N ARG A 74 -0.78 16.93 8.78
CA ARG A 74 -1.20 18.13 9.49
C ARG A 74 -2.73 18.21 9.51
N ILE A 75 -3.29 18.83 10.53
CA ILE A 75 -4.72 19.16 10.54
C ILE A 75 -5.00 20.24 9.49
N LEU A 76 -6.03 20.03 8.69
CA LEU A 76 -6.64 21.03 7.82
C LEU A 76 -7.58 21.85 8.70
N ALA A 77 -7.17 23.07 9.02
CA ALA A 77 -7.98 24.05 9.75
C ALA A 77 -9.10 24.62 8.87
#